data_AF-A0AAU2HJ15-F1
#
_entry.id   AF-A0AAU2HJ15-F1
#
_cell.length_a   1.000
_cell.length_b   1.000
_cell.length_c   1.000
_cell.angle_alpha   90.00
_cell.angle_beta   90.00
_cell.angle_gamma   90.00
#
_symmetry.space_group_name_H-M   'P 1'
#
loop_
_entity.id
_entity.type
_entity.pdbx_description
1 polymer ?
#
loop_
_entity_poly.entity_id
_entity_poly.type
_entity_poly.pdbx_seq_one_letter_code
_entity_poly.pdbx_strand_id
1 'polypeptide(L)'
;MTDAPAVSRAARNRANGGDDLRRRDNEETWQVVDAVLAVAEEAGRTPAQVALRGLLGRPGATAPITGARTIEQLTDNLGAVGRELTDDRTARLDAASARPLPYPYDILERLSDRDR
;
A
#
# COMPACT_ATOMS: atom_id res chain seq x y z
N MET A 1 4.92 12.90 5.29
CA MET A 1 4.16 13.45 6.43
C MET A 1 4.25 12.45 7.58
N THR A 2 4.78 12.82 8.75
CA THR A 2 5.14 11.84 9.82
C THR A 2 4.00 11.55 10.81
N ASP A 3 2.77 12.01 10.54
CA ASP A 3 1.63 11.78 11.44
C ASP A 3 0.31 11.56 10.70
N ALA A 4 -0.60 10.84 11.35
CA ALA A 4 -1.93 10.54 10.85
C ALA A 4 -2.77 11.81 10.66
N PRO A 5 -3.47 11.99 9.53
CA PRO A 5 -4.45 13.08 9.40
C PRO A 5 -5.47 13.01 10.53
N ALA A 6 -5.83 14.16 11.13
CA ALA A 6 -6.69 14.22 12.32
C ALA A 6 -8.06 13.51 12.14
N VAL A 7 -8.58 13.47 10.91
CA VAL A 7 -9.86 12.81 10.57
C VAL A 7 -9.73 11.30 10.31
N SER A 8 -8.50 10.78 10.22
CA SER A 8 -8.25 9.39 9.87
C SER A 8 -8.71 8.44 10.98
N ARG A 9 -8.94 7.18 10.62
CA ARG A 9 -9.28 6.13 11.60
C ARG A 9 -8.09 5.84 12.53
N ALA A 10 -6.85 6.01 12.06
CA ALA A 10 -5.64 5.89 12.88
C ALA A 10 -5.63 6.97 13.98
N ALA A 11 -5.85 8.24 13.62
CA ALA A 11 -5.95 9.34 14.58
C ALA A 11 -7.08 9.13 15.61
N ARG A 12 -8.27 8.70 15.18
CA ARG A 12 -9.39 8.38 16.09
C ARG A 12 -9.13 7.16 16.99
N ASN A 13 -8.34 6.19 16.54
CA ASN A 13 -8.08 4.97 17.32
C ASN A 13 -6.91 5.15 18.30
N ARG A 14 -6.00 6.10 18.05
CA ARG A 14 -5.00 6.53 19.03
C ARG A 14 -5.66 6.87 20.39
N ALA A 15 -6.83 7.50 20.33
CA ALA A 15 -7.66 7.83 21.49
C ALA A 15 -8.49 6.65 22.08
N ASN A 16 -8.79 5.59 21.32
CA ASN A 16 -9.85 4.62 21.65
C ASN A 16 -9.39 3.16 21.92
N GLY A 17 -8.09 2.86 22.00
CA GLY A 17 -7.66 1.61 22.64
C GLY A 17 -7.41 0.38 21.76
N GLY A 18 -7.67 0.39 20.44
CA GLY A 18 -7.50 -0.80 19.59
C GLY A 18 -6.04 -1.06 19.18
N ASP A 19 -5.51 -2.25 19.50
CA ASP A 19 -4.08 -2.61 19.37
C ASP A 19 -3.57 -2.63 17.91
N ASP A 20 -4.40 -3.06 16.96
CA ASP A 20 -3.97 -3.27 15.56
C ASP A 20 -3.67 -1.99 14.78
N LEU A 21 -4.42 -0.90 15.03
CA LEU A 21 -4.18 0.36 14.30
C LEU A 21 -3.02 1.15 14.91
N ARG A 22 -2.75 0.99 16.21
CA ARG A 22 -1.57 1.61 16.84
C ARG A 22 -0.27 1.09 16.25
N ARG A 23 -0.18 -0.23 16.00
CA ARG A 23 1.00 -0.81 15.35
C ARG A 23 1.24 -0.28 13.94
N ARG A 24 0.16 0.08 13.23
CA ARG A 24 0.18 0.61 11.87
C ARG A 24 0.28 2.15 11.82
N ASP A 25 0.18 2.82 12.95
CA ASP A 25 0.36 4.27 13.04
C ASP A 25 1.84 4.59 13.22
N ASN A 26 2.62 4.32 12.17
CA ASN A 26 4.06 4.47 12.14
C ASN A 26 4.53 5.15 10.84
N GLU A 27 5.77 5.64 10.84
CA GLU A 27 6.33 6.38 9.72
C GLU A 27 6.31 5.59 8.40
N GLU A 28 6.67 4.30 8.42
CA GLU A 28 6.65 3.43 7.24
C GLU A 28 5.26 3.40 6.59
N THR A 29 4.20 3.29 7.39
CA THR A 29 2.82 3.24 6.89
C THR A 29 2.44 4.57 6.25
N TRP A 30 2.82 5.68 6.86
CA TRP A 30 2.54 7.01 6.32
C TRP A 30 3.34 7.31 5.05
N GLN A 31 4.57 6.80 4.92
CA GLN A 31 5.33 6.88 3.67
C GLN A 31 4.64 6.13 2.53
N VAL A 32 4.10 4.93 2.78
CA VAL A 32 3.30 4.20 1.79
C VAL A 32 2.03 4.97 1.41
N VAL A 33 1.32 5.53 2.39
CA VAL A 33 0.12 6.34 2.15
C VAL A 33 0.45 7.55 1.28
N ASP A 34 1.51 8.29 1.60
CA ASP A 34 1.94 9.46 0.83
C ASP A 34 2.28 9.09 -0.62
N ALA A 35 2.99 7.97 -0.84
CA ALA A 35 3.30 7.49 -2.18
C ALA A 35 2.03 7.13 -2.98
N VAL A 36 1.07 6.45 -2.35
CA VAL A 36 -0.22 6.12 -2.98
C VAL A 36 -1.00 7.38 -3.33
N LEU A 37 -1.06 8.37 -2.43
CA LEU A 37 -1.75 9.63 -2.67
C LEU A 37 -1.13 10.41 -3.84
N ALA A 38 0.19 10.52 -3.88
CA ALA A 38 0.90 11.20 -4.97
C ALA A 38 0.66 10.52 -6.33
N VAL A 39 0.77 9.18 -6.38
CA VAL A 39 0.50 8.42 -7.61
C VAL A 39 -0.96 8.54 -8.05
N ALA A 40 -1.90 8.57 -7.10
CA ALA A 40 -3.32 8.75 -7.38
C ALA A 40 -3.63 10.10 -8.02
N GLU A 41 -3.04 11.18 -7.49
CA GLU A 41 -3.15 12.52 -8.05
C GLU A 41 -2.60 12.58 -9.49
N GLU A 42 -1.38 12.09 -9.70
CA GLU A 42 -0.74 12.06 -11.02
C GLU A 42 -1.48 11.19 -12.05
N ALA A 43 -2.14 10.11 -11.60
CA ALA A 43 -2.89 9.20 -12.44
C ALA A 43 -4.33 9.64 -12.69
N GLY A 44 -4.83 10.66 -11.97
CA GLY A 44 -6.24 11.05 -11.99
C GLY A 44 -7.15 9.91 -11.49
N ARG A 45 -6.73 9.21 -10.45
CA ARG A 45 -7.41 8.03 -9.88
C ARG A 45 -7.64 8.20 -8.40
N THR A 46 -8.51 7.38 -7.82
CA THR A 46 -8.66 7.37 -6.36
C THR A 46 -7.51 6.60 -5.70
N PRO A 47 -7.14 6.93 -4.45
CA PRO A 47 -6.12 6.19 -3.72
C PRO A 47 -6.44 4.70 -3.57
N ALA A 48 -7.73 4.36 -3.42
CA ALA A 48 -8.20 2.98 -3.37
C ALA A 48 -7.94 2.24 -4.70
N GLN A 49 -8.21 2.88 -5.84
CA GLN A 49 -7.92 2.32 -7.15
C GLN A 49 -6.44 2.06 -7.36
N VAL A 50 -5.57 3.00 -6.97
CA VAL A 50 -4.11 2.85 -7.09
C VAL A 50 -3.60 1.70 -6.22
N ALA A 51 -4.04 1.62 -4.96
CA ALA A 51 -3.64 0.55 -4.05
C ALA A 51 -4.08 -0.84 -4.56
N LEU A 52 -5.33 -0.97 -5.01
CA LEU A 52 -5.85 -2.21 -5.57
C LEU A 52 -5.15 -2.58 -6.88
N ARG A 53 -4.85 -1.60 -7.72
CA ARG A 53 -4.12 -1.83 -8.97
C ARG A 53 -2.69 -2.28 -8.72
N GLY A 54 -2.01 -1.70 -7.74
CA GLY A 54 -0.69 -2.15 -7.31
C GLY A 54 -0.69 -3.62 -6.92
N LEU A 55 -1.73 -4.10 -6.22
CA LEU A 55 -1.88 -5.53 -5.88
C LEU A 55 -2.18 -6.40 -7.11
N LEU A 56 -3.04 -5.95 -8.02
CA LEU A 56 -3.37 -6.68 -9.26
C LEU A 56 -2.18 -6.82 -10.21
N GLY A 57 -1.21 -5.92 -10.16
CA GLY A 57 0.02 -5.99 -10.97
C GLY A 57 1.10 -6.92 -10.40
N ARG A 58 0.93 -7.46 -9.19
CA ARG A 58 1.97 -8.25 -8.51
C ARG A 58 1.96 -9.72 -8.97
N PRO A 59 3.14 -10.30 -9.27
CA PRO A 59 3.26 -11.73 -9.54
C PRO A 59 2.68 -12.57 -8.38
N GLY A 60 1.86 -13.56 -8.72
CA GLY A 60 1.25 -14.47 -7.74
C GLY A 60 -0.04 -13.97 -7.08
N ALA A 61 -0.47 -12.73 -7.33
CA ALA A 61 -1.75 -12.22 -6.85
C ALA A 61 -2.86 -12.46 -7.88
N THR A 62 -3.82 -13.35 -7.58
CA THR A 62 -4.96 -13.60 -8.49
C THR A 62 -6.00 -12.48 -8.44
N ALA A 63 -6.41 -12.08 -7.23
CA ALA A 63 -7.36 -11.00 -7.01
C ALA A 63 -7.26 -10.46 -5.58
N PRO A 64 -7.26 -9.13 -5.37
CA PRO A 64 -7.31 -8.56 -4.03
C PRO A 64 -8.72 -8.71 -3.43
N ILE A 65 -8.78 -9.01 -2.13
CA ILE A 65 -10.03 -8.96 -1.37
C ILE A 65 -10.30 -7.49 -1.02
N THR A 66 -11.45 -6.97 -1.44
CA THR A 66 -11.86 -5.59 -1.14
C THR A 66 -13.21 -5.55 -0.42
N GLY A 67 -13.34 -4.62 0.52
CA GLY A 67 -14.58 -4.38 1.26
C GLY A 67 -15.20 -3.05 0.88
N ALA A 68 -16.51 -3.02 0.71
CA ALA A 68 -17.30 -1.82 0.47
C ALA A 68 -18.58 -1.86 1.29
N ARG A 69 -18.97 -0.72 1.89
CA ARG A 69 -20.23 -0.58 2.64
C ARG A 69 -21.34 0.06 1.81
N THR A 70 -20.99 0.60 0.64
CA THR A 70 -21.92 1.23 -0.29
C THR A 70 -21.58 0.82 -1.73
N ILE A 71 -22.54 0.96 -2.64
CA ILE A 71 -22.34 0.64 -4.06
C ILE A 71 -21.34 1.59 -4.71
N GLU A 72 -21.29 2.85 -4.29
CA GLU A 72 -20.34 3.85 -4.79
C GLU A 72 -18.90 3.43 -4.46
N GLN A 73 -18.66 2.94 -3.23
CA GLN A 73 -17.36 2.41 -2.83
C GLN A 73 -16.98 1.16 -3.64
N LEU A 74 -17.94 0.26 -3.89
CA LEU A 74 -17.69 -0.92 -4.71
C LEU A 74 -17.34 -0.51 -6.15
N THR A 75 -18.12 0.42 -6.72
CA THR A 75 -17.92 0.94 -8.07
C THR A 75 -16.56 1.62 -8.21
N ASP A 76 -16.16 2.42 -7.21
CA ASP A 76 -14.85 3.05 -7.17
C ASP A 76 -13.73 2.01 -7.13
N ASN A 77 -13.83 1.01 -6.25
CA ASN A 77 -12.85 -0.07 -6.15
C ASN A 77 -12.70 -0.86 -7.46
N LEU A 78 -13.81 -1.13 -8.16
CA LEU A 78 -13.79 -1.83 -9.46
C LEU A 78 -13.11 -1.01 -10.56
N GLY A 79 -13.04 0.33 -10.41
CA GLY A 79 -12.28 1.21 -11.30
C GLY A 79 -10.77 0.97 -11.29
N ALA A 80 -10.26 0.12 -10.40
CA ALA A 80 -8.86 -0.35 -10.39
C ALA A 80 -8.53 -1.31 -11.55
N VAL A 81 -9.55 -1.94 -12.14
CA VAL A 81 -9.38 -2.94 -13.21
C VAL A 81 -9.19 -2.24 -14.57
N GLY A 82 -8.33 -2.81 -15.42
CA GLY A 82 -8.27 -2.49 -16.85
C GLY A 82 -7.27 -1.42 -17.29
N ARG A 83 -6.57 -0.72 -16.38
CA ARG A 83 -5.48 0.21 -16.74
C ARG A 83 -4.26 0.03 -15.87
N GLU A 84 -3.14 -0.38 -16.47
CA GLU A 84 -1.86 -0.59 -15.75
C GLU A 84 -1.33 0.74 -15.21
N LEU A 85 -0.62 0.67 -14.08
CA LEU A 85 0.26 1.74 -13.66
C LEU A 85 1.50 1.73 -14.58
N THR A 86 2.10 2.89 -14.80
CA THR A 86 3.39 2.96 -15.50
C THR A 86 4.48 2.33 -14.64
N ASP A 87 5.54 1.83 -15.25
CA ASP A 87 6.66 1.21 -14.53
C ASP A 87 7.25 2.13 -13.46
N ASP A 88 7.35 3.44 -13.75
CA ASP A 88 7.81 4.46 -12.79
C ASP A 88 6.89 4.54 -11.54
N ARG A 89 5.57 4.56 -11.75
CA ARG A 89 4.60 4.61 -10.65
C ARG A 89 4.61 3.32 -9.85
N THR A 90 4.70 2.18 -10.52
CA THR A 90 4.84 0.87 -9.88
C THR A 90 6.12 0.81 -9.03
N ALA A 91 7.26 1.23 -9.59
CA ALA A 91 8.54 1.26 -8.88
C ALA A 91 8.51 2.17 -7.64
N ARG A 92 7.83 3.33 -7.73
CA ARG A 92 7.64 4.22 -6.56
C ARG A 92 6.82 3.58 -5.45
N LEU A 93 5.76 2.86 -5.79
CA LEU A 93 4.94 2.13 -4.80
C LEU A 93 5.71 0.95 -4.19
N ASP A 94 6.50 0.24 -4.99
CA ASP A 94 7.33 -0.87 -4.52
C ASP A 94 8.45 -0.38 -3.60
N ALA A 95 9.13 0.73 -3.96
CA ALA A 95 10.15 1.33 -3.11
C ALA A 95 9.58 1.82 -1.77
N ALA A 96 8.43 2.48 -1.78
CA ALA A 96 7.78 2.96 -0.56
C ALA A 96 7.29 1.82 0.34
N SER A 97 6.94 0.66 -0.24
CA SER A 97 6.43 -0.50 0.49
C SER A 97 7.47 -1.59 0.76
N ALA A 98 8.72 -1.38 0.35
CA ALA A 98 9.80 -2.33 0.54
C ALA A 98 10.03 -2.59 2.03
N ARG A 99 10.15 -3.88 2.38
CA ARG A 99 10.43 -4.32 3.75
C ARG A 99 11.72 -5.12 3.76
N PRO A 100 12.54 -5.03 4.82
CA PRO A 100 13.61 -5.97 5.02
C PRO A 100 13.08 -7.41 4.97
N LEU A 101 13.82 -8.29 4.31
CA LEU A 101 13.46 -9.70 4.30
C LEU A 101 13.45 -10.23 5.75
N PRO A 102 12.43 -11.01 6.15
CA PRO A 102 12.43 -11.62 7.46
C PRO A 102 13.48 -12.74 7.51
N TYR A 103 14.00 -13.03 8.70
CA TYR A 103 14.82 -14.23 8.90
C TYR A 103 14.05 -15.49 8.47
N PRO A 104 14.69 -16.45 7.77
CA PRO A 104 16.11 -16.49 7.36
C PRO A 104 16.38 -15.94 5.95
N TYR A 105 15.40 -15.34 5.30
CA TYR A 105 15.48 -14.94 3.89
C TYR A 105 16.51 -13.82 3.65
N ASP A 106 16.76 -12.97 4.65
CA ASP A 106 17.84 -11.97 4.66
C ASP A 106 19.24 -12.60 4.56
N ILE A 107 19.46 -13.70 5.28
CA ILE A 107 20.73 -14.44 5.25
C ILE A 107 20.88 -15.14 3.92
N LEU A 108 19.83 -15.80 3.43
CA LEU A 108 19.86 -16.52 2.17
C LEU A 108 20.16 -15.59 1.00
N GLU A 109 19.53 -14.41 0.95
CA GLU A 109 19.79 -13.40 -0.07
C GLU A 109 21.25 -12.92 -0.03
N ARG A 110 21.77 -12.56 1.15
CA ARG A 110 23.16 -12.13 1.31
C ARG A 110 24.18 -13.22 0.96
N LEU A 111 23.85 -14.49 1.17
CA LEU A 111 24.69 -15.62 0.77
C LEU A 111 24.64 -15.81 -0.75
N SER A 112 23.46 -15.72 -1.37
CA SER A 112 23.34 -15.82 -2.84
C SER A 112 24.03 -14.67 -3.58
N ASP A 113 24.09 -13.48 -2.99
CA ASP A 113 24.78 -12.32 -3.57
C ASP A 113 26.31 -12.38 -3.42
N ARG A 114 26.84 -13.25 -2.54
CA ARG A 114 28.29 -13.46 -2.41
C ARG A 114 28.87 -14.37 -3.50
N ASP A 115 28.03 -15.17 -4.14
CA ASP A 115 28.42 -16.14 -5.16
C ASP A 115 28.21 -15.63 -6.60
N ARG A 116 27.87 -14.34 -6.77
CA ARG A 116 27.66 -13.65 -8.05
C ARG A 116 28.73 -12.60 -8.32
#